data_AF-A0A8T3YHP5-F1
#
_entry.id   AF-A0A8T3YHP5-F1
#
_cell.length_a   1.000
_cell.length_b   1.000
_cell.length_c   1.000
_cell.angle_alpha   90.00
_cell.angle_beta   90.00
_cell.angle_gamma   90.00
#
_symmetry.space_group_name_H-M   'P 1'
#
loop_
_entity.id
_entity.type
_entity.pdbx_description
1 polymer ?
#
loop_
_entity_poly.entity_id
_entity_poly.type
_entity_poly.pdbx_seq_one_letter_code
_entity_poly.pdbx_strand_id
1 'polypeptide(L)'
;MIALWVIFTAIAILLSLHVGLVWLDAAFLLPVAALLAFVMRRRTRFRIAIPRKAFLLCLLLGVLLAYPLLLRGVPAAADPAQTITLRVLDERIPPTYAPYADLSFTYQYGFHLFANLFADLLPAPDFLVLWFFGALFGALEAVLLFAFAHALSGKEEAGWGAAILLLGSKAVYRDVLVGGFPTILAVDLLLVTFLAFSQKSRLAYVCFPALAAVHPQIALFGGVLLALYGLLYHRLRRVLLLLPSLVLALPALFTTYAAILSAAGPSFAPSPSIQALLLVPLFIGIVPSAVAALGAAWLAKRRLLSPEKRFALLLLAITVGLYVAMEAAGFQFVARLMEGAIIAAALFGGLTLADLPRHRIPAFAAVLLVGVLATVASGELNELRFDGKLSPEEQGFAAAFAGFDPGREWTFFFTPGGPKIAEYADKIPYDGKEDWFLPYFERQVFPASLQELDQRHAAAQEILAQSCVSCARDLPVRYIVVNTALYSPLPDQPAFSWNDFQVYANAPPGTGPPLA
;
A
#
# COMPACT_ATOMS: atom_id res chain seq x y z
N MET A 1 -19.93 10.74 -8.12
CA MET A 1 -19.56 10.25 -6.78
C MET A 1 -18.06 9.95 -6.71
N ILE A 2 -17.48 9.16 -7.63
CA ILE A 2 -16.03 8.90 -7.69
C ILE A 2 -15.17 10.18 -7.59
N ALA A 3 -15.45 11.20 -8.41
CA ALA A 3 -14.70 12.46 -8.32
C ALA A 3 -14.76 13.11 -6.93
N LEU A 4 -15.92 13.03 -6.26
CA LEU A 4 -16.08 13.58 -4.92
C LEU A 4 -15.27 12.76 -3.90
N TRP A 5 -15.31 11.43 -4.00
CA TRP A 5 -14.54 10.52 -3.17
C TRP A 5 -13.05 10.79 -3.30
N VAL A 6 -12.52 10.85 -4.52
CA VAL A 6 -11.08 11.11 -4.72
C VAL A 6 -10.66 12.49 -4.21
N ILE A 7 -11.49 13.52 -4.44
CA ILE A 7 -11.21 14.85 -3.89
C ILE A 7 -11.18 14.80 -2.36
N PHE A 8 -12.17 14.14 -1.75
CA PHE A 8 -12.25 13.95 -0.32
C PHE A 8 -11.01 13.23 0.23
N THR A 9 -10.62 12.11 -0.37
CA THR A 9 -9.41 11.35 0.02
C THR A 9 -8.16 12.21 -0.09
N ALA A 10 -7.95 12.92 -1.21
CA ALA A 10 -6.78 13.77 -1.39
C ALA A 10 -6.72 14.91 -0.36
N ILE A 11 -7.86 15.55 -0.07
CA ILE A 11 -7.94 16.60 0.95
C ILE A 11 -7.73 16.02 2.35
N ALA A 12 -8.34 14.88 2.66
CA ALA A 12 -8.19 14.22 3.95
C ALA A 12 -6.72 13.90 4.23
N ILE A 13 -5.99 13.33 3.26
CA ILE A 13 -4.55 13.08 3.38
C ILE A 13 -3.78 14.37 3.64
N LEU A 14 -4.01 15.41 2.84
CA LEU A 14 -3.27 16.67 2.96
C LEU A 14 -3.59 17.41 4.27
N LEU A 15 -4.86 17.40 4.69
CA LEU A 15 -5.27 17.96 5.97
C LEU A 15 -4.69 17.15 7.12
N SER A 16 -4.78 15.82 7.11
CA SER A 16 -4.12 14.99 8.13
C SER A 16 -2.60 15.17 8.12
N LEU A 17 -1.99 15.46 6.98
CA LEU A 17 -0.55 15.78 6.94
C LEU A 17 -0.23 17.14 7.58
N HIS A 18 -1.06 18.17 7.39
CA HIS A 18 -0.76 19.53 7.88
C HIS A 18 -1.28 19.76 9.30
N VAL A 19 -2.50 19.30 9.53
CA VAL A 19 -3.23 19.41 10.79
C VAL A 19 -2.87 18.25 11.67
N GLY A 20 -2.79 17.00 11.18
CA GLY A 20 -2.46 15.82 11.99
C GLY A 20 -1.03 15.77 12.52
N LEU A 21 -0.09 16.57 11.98
CA LEU A 21 1.19 16.85 12.65
C LEU A 21 1.02 17.66 13.95
N VAL A 22 -0.17 18.18 14.21
CA VAL A 22 -0.55 19.03 15.35
C VAL A 22 -1.80 18.50 16.08
N TRP A 23 -2.74 17.86 15.37
CA TRP A 23 -4.09 17.50 15.83
C TRP A 23 -4.77 16.47 14.90
N LEU A 24 -4.93 15.20 15.33
CA LEU A 24 -5.61 14.11 14.60
C LEU A 24 -7.05 13.89 15.09
N ASP A 25 -7.86 14.94 15.21
CA ASP A 25 -9.28 14.77 15.58
C ASP A 25 -10.11 14.37 14.36
N ALA A 26 -10.50 13.09 14.28
CA ALA A 26 -11.35 12.56 13.22
C ALA A 26 -12.70 13.29 13.12
N ALA A 27 -13.29 13.70 14.25
CA ALA A 27 -14.56 14.43 14.30
C ALA A 27 -14.46 15.83 13.69
N PHE A 28 -13.28 16.44 13.68
CA PHE A 28 -13.02 17.70 13.00
C PHE A 28 -12.57 17.51 11.54
N LEU A 29 -11.62 16.60 11.29
CA LEU A 29 -10.99 16.43 9.98
C LEU A 29 -11.97 15.91 8.92
N LEU A 30 -12.86 14.97 9.28
CA LEU A 30 -13.80 14.39 8.33
C LEU A 30 -14.84 15.41 7.81
N PRO A 31 -15.55 16.18 8.65
CA PRO A 31 -16.47 17.22 8.16
C PRO A 31 -15.78 18.30 7.34
N VAL A 32 -14.58 18.74 7.74
CA VAL A 32 -13.82 19.76 7.01
C VAL A 32 -13.39 19.23 5.64
N ALA A 33 -12.83 18.02 5.58
CA ALA A 33 -12.48 17.37 4.32
C ALA A 33 -13.70 17.19 3.40
N ALA A 34 -14.85 16.78 3.96
CA ALA A 34 -16.09 16.62 3.21
C ALA A 34 -16.61 17.97 2.66
N LEU A 35 -16.59 19.03 3.47
CA LEU A 35 -17.01 20.37 3.07
C LEU A 35 -16.10 20.91 1.95
N LEU A 36 -14.78 20.86 2.13
CA LEU A 36 -13.83 21.30 1.12
C LEU A 36 -13.97 20.48 -0.17
N ALA A 37 -14.16 19.17 -0.06
CA ALA A 37 -14.39 18.31 -1.21
C ALA A 37 -15.67 18.68 -1.97
N PHE A 38 -16.75 18.97 -1.25
CA PHE A 38 -18.00 19.41 -1.85
C PHE A 38 -17.86 20.76 -2.57
N VAL A 39 -17.17 21.74 -1.97
CA VAL A 39 -16.88 23.04 -2.59
C VAL A 39 -16.01 22.87 -3.83
N MET A 40 -14.95 22.07 -3.73
CA MET A 40 -14.03 21.80 -4.83
C MET A 40 -14.70 21.05 -5.99
N ARG A 41 -15.62 20.11 -5.69
CA ARG A 41 -16.42 19.40 -6.71
C ARG A 41 -17.22 20.37 -7.57
N ARG A 42 -17.72 21.49 -7.04
CA ARG A 42 -18.46 22.47 -7.88
C ARG A 42 -17.58 23.10 -8.95
N ARG A 43 -16.27 23.21 -8.68
CA ARG A 43 -15.27 23.81 -9.58
C ARG A 43 -14.50 22.77 -10.41
N THR A 44 -14.73 21.48 -10.18
CA THR A 44 -14.01 20.39 -10.84
C THR A 44 -15.00 19.34 -11.36
N ARG A 45 -15.00 19.11 -12.67
CA ARG A 45 -15.80 18.04 -13.29
C ARG A 45 -14.93 17.25 -14.23
N PHE A 46 -14.92 15.92 -14.08
CA PHE A 46 -14.43 15.06 -15.14
C PHE A 46 -15.43 15.09 -16.30
N ARG A 47 -14.91 15.21 -17.52
CA ARG A 47 -15.73 15.24 -18.74
C ARG A 47 -16.10 13.85 -19.25
N ILE A 48 -15.64 12.80 -18.59
CA ILE A 48 -15.86 11.42 -19.01
C ILE A 48 -17.02 10.83 -18.23
N ALA A 49 -18.01 10.33 -18.98
CA ALA A 49 -19.05 9.49 -18.44
C ALA A 49 -18.49 8.09 -18.18
N ILE A 50 -18.52 7.66 -16.92
CA ILE A 50 -18.17 6.29 -16.54
C ILE A 50 -19.44 5.44 -16.71
N PRO A 51 -19.46 4.44 -17.60
CA PRO A 51 -20.63 3.61 -17.82
C PRO A 51 -20.95 2.79 -16.56
N ARG A 52 -22.24 2.53 -16.31
CA ARG A 52 -22.69 1.72 -15.16
C ARG A 52 -21.99 0.36 -15.09
N LYS A 53 -21.71 -0.24 -16.24
CA LYS A 53 -21.00 -1.52 -16.35
C LYS A 53 -19.58 -1.46 -15.77
N ALA A 54 -18.91 -0.30 -15.78
CA ALA A 54 -17.55 -0.19 -15.22
C ALA A 54 -17.58 -0.29 -13.69
N PHE A 55 -18.70 0.11 -13.07
CA PHE A 55 -18.93 -0.12 -11.65
C PHE A 55 -19.16 -1.60 -11.32
N LEU A 56 -19.75 -2.38 -12.22
CA LEU A 56 -19.85 -3.83 -12.04
C LEU A 56 -18.47 -4.49 -12.08
N LEU A 57 -17.58 -4.01 -12.95
CA LEU A 57 -16.19 -4.49 -13.00
C LEU A 57 -15.41 -4.14 -11.72
N CYS A 58 -15.60 -2.92 -11.20
CA CYS A 58 -15.10 -2.49 -9.89
C CYS A 58 -15.61 -3.40 -8.76
N LEU A 59 -16.92 -3.65 -8.72
CA LEU A 59 -17.54 -4.53 -7.72
C LEU A 59 -16.97 -5.95 -7.81
N LEU A 60 -16.84 -6.49 -9.02
CA LEU A 60 -16.27 -7.83 -9.24
C LEU A 60 -14.84 -7.89 -8.71
N LEU A 61 -13.98 -6.90 -9.05
CA LEU A 61 -12.63 -6.83 -8.54
C LEU A 61 -12.62 -6.71 -7.01
N GLY A 62 -13.48 -5.86 -6.43
CA GLY A 62 -13.62 -5.73 -4.98
C GLY A 62 -14.00 -7.05 -4.29
N VAL A 63 -14.92 -7.83 -4.86
CA VAL A 63 -15.27 -9.18 -4.35
C VAL A 63 -14.08 -10.13 -4.46
N LEU A 64 -13.34 -10.11 -5.57
CA LEU A 64 -12.16 -10.96 -5.74
C LEU A 64 -11.02 -10.57 -4.80
N LEU A 65 -10.84 -9.28 -4.53
CA LEU A 65 -9.89 -8.78 -3.54
C LEU A 65 -10.34 -9.17 -2.13
N ALA A 66 -11.65 -9.19 -1.84
CA ALA A 66 -12.24 -9.57 -0.56
C ALA A 66 -12.25 -11.06 -0.26
N TYR A 67 -12.26 -11.88 -1.29
CA TYR A 67 -12.34 -13.33 -1.17
C TYR A 67 -11.35 -13.95 -0.16
N PRO A 68 -10.05 -13.59 -0.12
CA PRO A 68 -9.10 -14.15 0.85
C PRO A 68 -9.49 -13.85 2.31
N LEU A 69 -9.94 -12.62 2.59
CA LEU A 69 -10.39 -12.24 3.92
C LEU A 69 -11.71 -12.94 4.27
N LEU A 70 -12.65 -13.03 3.33
CA LEU A 70 -13.92 -13.74 3.53
C LEU A 70 -13.73 -15.25 3.80
N LEU A 71 -12.66 -15.85 3.26
CA LEU A 71 -12.34 -17.25 3.49
C LEU A 71 -11.69 -17.52 4.86
N ARG A 72 -10.76 -16.66 5.31
CA ARG A 72 -9.92 -16.94 6.49
C ARG A 72 -10.20 -16.05 7.69
N GLY A 73 -10.92 -14.94 7.52
CA GLY A 73 -11.11 -13.90 8.53
C GLY A 73 -9.88 -13.02 8.79
N VAL A 74 -8.70 -13.38 8.26
CA VAL A 74 -7.43 -12.71 8.53
C VAL A 74 -6.60 -12.56 7.25
N PRO A 75 -5.95 -11.40 6.99
CA PRO A 75 -5.02 -11.26 5.88
C PRO A 75 -3.72 -12.01 6.19
N ALA A 76 -3.54 -13.16 5.54
CA ALA A 76 -2.53 -14.16 5.84
C ALA A 76 -1.07 -13.72 5.57
N ALA A 77 -0.85 -12.94 4.50
CA ALA A 77 0.46 -12.47 4.08
C ALA A 77 0.69 -10.97 4.33
N ALA A 78 -0.32 -10.24 4.82
CA ALA A 78 -0.18 -8.82 5.11
C ALA A 78 0.71 -8.63 6.33
N ASP A 79 1.60 -7.67 6.24
CA ASP A 79 2.65 -7.46 7.21
C ASP A 79 2.16 -6.57 8.36
N PRO A 80 2.33 -6.94 9.66
CA PRO A 80 1.78 -6.18 10.80
C PRO A 80 2.28 -4.73 10.93
N ALA A 81 3.28 -4.34 10.15
CA ALA A 81 3.64 -2.96 9.86
C ALA A 81 2.52 -1.96 9.72
N GLN A 82 1.54 -2.32 8.90
CA GLN A 82 0.47 -1.39 8.58
C GLN A 82 -0.35 -1.08 9.84
N THR A 83 -0.61 -2.10 10.66
CA THR A 83 -1.36 -1.95 11.91
C THR A 83 -0.53 -1.33 13.01
N ILE A 84 0.74 -1.72 13.19
CA ILE A 84 1.63 -1.09 14.15
C ILE A 84 1.81 0.40 13.82
N THR A 85 1.98 0.77 12.55
CA THR A 85 2.08 2.17 12.14
C THR A 85 0.81 2.93 12.53
N LEU A 86 -0.37 2.36 12.30
CA LEU A 86 -1.63 2.97 12.70
C LEU A 86 -1.71 3.13 14.24
N ARG A 87 -1.33 2.11 15.00
CA ARG A 87 -1.37 2.11 16.47
C ARG A 87 -0.38 3.07 17.12
N VAL A 88 0.84 3.19 16.57
CA VAL A 88 1.81 4.17 17.06
C VAL A 88 1.34 5.60 16.77
N LEU A 89 0.62 5.81 15.66
CA LEU A 89 -0.02 7.10 15.39
C LEU A 89 -1.10 7.43 16.45
N ASP A 90 -1.79 6.43 17.02
CA ASP A 90 -2.77 6.61 18.10
C ASP A 90 -2.14 6.82 19.49
N GLU A 91 -1.10 6.05 19.86
CA GLU A 91 -0.55 6.04 21.24
C GLU A 91 0.29 7.26 21.60
N ARG A 92 0.97 7.87 20.62
CA ARG A 92 1.85 9.03 20.83
C ARG A 92 1.15 10.36 20.62
N ILE A 93 -0.18 10.39 20.77
CA ILE A 93 -0.97 11.62 20.82
C ILE A 93 -1.10 12.06 22.28
N PRO A 94 -0.17 12.86 22.85
CA PRO A 94 -0.42 13.45 24.14
C PRO A 94 -1.66 14.36 24.05
N PRO A 95 -2.55 14.36 25.05
CA PRO A 95 -3.74 15.22 25.08
C PRO A 95 -3.41 16.72 25.07
N THR A 96 -2.14 17.08 25.20
CA THR A 96 -1.59 18.45 25.21
C THR A 96 -1.05 18.92 23.86
N TYR A 97 -1.13 18.11 22.81
CA TYR A 97 -0.93 18.54 21.41
C TYR A 97 0.45 19.14 21.05
N ALA A 98 1.54 18.78 21.75
CA ALA A 98 2.90 19.23 21.40
C ALA A 98 4.00 18.22 21.76
N PRO A 99 4.99 17.97 20.88
CA PRO A 99 4.91 17.91 19.43
C PRO A 99 5.38 16.55 18.89
N TYR A 100 4.69 16.07 17.86
CA TYR A 100 5.06 14.92 17.01
C TYR A 100 6.39 15.10 16.24
N ALA A 101 7.21 16.08 16.62
CA ALA A 101 8.54 16.31 16.08
C ALA A 101 9.50 15.15 16.39
N ASP A 102 9.27 14.39 17.47
CA ASP A 102 10.11 13.26 17.87
C ASP A 102 9.70 11.93 17.21
N LEU A 103 8.60 11.93 16.44
CA LEU A 103 8.13 10.80 15.65
C LEU A 103 8.58 10.94 14.19
N SER A 104 9.78 10.47 13.91
CA SER A 104 10.31 10.44 12.54
C SER A 104 10.02 9.10 11.86
N PHE A 105 8.81 8.99 11.30
CA PHE A 105 8.43 7.88 10.43
C PHE A 105 9.01 8.12 9.02
N THR A 106 9.88 7.23 8.54
CA THR A 106 10.29 7.27 7.12
C THR A 106 9.42 6.36 6.24
N TYR A 107 8.51 5.62 6.87
CA TYR A 107 7.47 4.84 6.23
C TYR A 107 6.43 5.72 5.50
N GLN A 108 5.73 5.14 4.53
CA GLN A 108 4.68 5.82 3.75
C GLN A 108 3.38 5.93 4.55
N TYR A 109 3.26 6.96 5.37
CA TYR A 109 2.16 7.09 6.32
C TYR A 109 0.93 7.83 5.77
N GLY A 110 0.94 8.39 4.56
CA GLY A 110 -0.22 9.12 4.03
C GLY A 110 -1.49 8.27 3.89
N PHE A 111 -1.37 6.96 3.63
CA PHE A 111 -2.49 6.02 3.69
C PHE A 111 -3.00 5.79 5.12
N HIS A 112 -2.09 5.62 6.07
CA HIS A 112 -2.39 5.40 7.49
C HIS A 112 -3.09 6.61 8.09
N LEU A 113 -2.62 7.82 7.78
CA LEU A 113 -3.29 9.07 8.17
C LEU A 113 -4.71 9.18 7.65
N PHE A 114 -4.99 8.62 6.47
CA PHE A 114 -6.34 8.57 5.93
C PHE A 114 -7.19 7.50 6.63
N ALA A 115 -6.65 6.29 6.81
CA ALA A 115 -7.35 5.19 7.47
C ALA A 115 -7.67 5.50 8.94
N ASN A 116 -6.78 6.22 9.65
CA ASN A 116 -6.95 6.56 11.06
C ASN A 116 -8.18 7.41 11.32
N LEU A 117 -8.57 8.25 10.36
CA LEU A 117 -9.79 9.06 10.47
C LEU A 117 -11.05 8.20 10.66
N PHE A 118 -10.99 6.92 10.30
CA PHE A 118 -12.10 5.99 10.37
C PHE A 118 -11.90 4.89 11.43
N ALA A 119 -10.71 4.77 12.01
CA ALA A 119 -10.43 3.76 13.03
C ALA A 119 -11.36 3.92 14.24
N ASP A 120 -11.56 5.15 14.71
CA ASP A 120 -12.47 5.46 15.82
C ASP A 120 -13.97 5.34 15.47
N LEU A 121 -14.32 5.39 14.19
CA LEU A 121 -15.72 5.36 13.73
C LEU A 121 -16.21 3.95 13.43
N LEU A 122 -15.30 3.02 13.19
CA LEU A 122 -15.60 1.65 12.83
C LEU A 122 -15.26 0.77 14.04
N PRO A 123 -16.22 0.03 14.63
CA PRO A 123 -15.94 -0.93 15.69
C PRO A 123 -15.30 -2.19 15.09
N ALA A 124 -14.12 -2.04 14.50
CA ALA A 124 -13.38 -3.08 13.80
C ALA A 124 -11.89 -2.97 14.13
N PRO A 125 -11.16 -4.10 14.24
CA PRO A 125 -9.71 -4.10 14.37
C PRO A 125 -9.01 -3.31 13.25
N ASP A 126 -7.90 -2.66 13.58
CA ASP A 126 -7.12 -1.81 12.67
C ASP A 126 -6.79 -2.51 11.34
N PHE A 127 -6.44 -3.80 11.38
CA PHE A 127 -6.10 -4.56 10.17
C PHE A 127 -7.29 -4.66 9.21
N LEU A 128 -8.53 -4.76 9.73
CA LEU A 128 -9.73 -4.80 8.90
C LEU A 128 -10.02 -3.44 8.28
N VAL A 129 -9.79 -2.35 9.02
CA VAL A 129 -9.96 -0.98 8.51
C VAL A 129 -8.98 -0.72 7.36
N LEU A 130 -7.70 -1.01 7.57
CA LEU A 130 -6.65 -0.86 6.55
C LEU A 130 -6.94 -1.73 5.33
N TRP A 131 -7.29 -3.00 5.56
CA TRP A 131 -7.60 -3.94 4.50
C TRP A 131 -8.84 -3.52 3.70
N PHE A 132 -9.90 -3.02 4.37
CA PHE A 132 -11.12 -2.54 3.72
C PHE A 132 -10.82 -1.39 2.77
N PHE A 133 -10.04 -0.39 3.21
CA PHE A 133 -9.64 0.71 2.33
C PHE A 133 -8.71 0.26 1.22
N GLY A 134 -7.79 -0.67 1.50
CA GLY A 134 -6.93 -1.29 0.48
C GLY A 134 -7.76 -1.96 -0.63
N ALA A 135 -8.75 -2.77 -0.27
CA ALA A 135 -9.65 -3.43 -1.23
C ALA A 135 -10.53 -2.42 -1.98
N LEU A 136 -11.00 -1.37 -1.30
CA LEU A 136 -11.80 -0.30 -1.92
C LEU A 136 -11.02 0.47 -2.99
N PHE A 137 -9.78 0.87 -2.69
CA PHE A 137 -8.91 1.56 -3.65
C PHE A 137 -8.44 0.61 -4.75
N GLY A 138 -8.09 -0.64 -4.43
CA GLY A 138 -7.72 -1.63 -5.45
C GLY A 138 -8.86 -1.90 -6.44
N ALA A 139 -10.11 -1.93 -5.97
CA ALA A 139 -11.28 -2.02 -6.84
C ALA A 139 -11.44 -0.77 -7.73
N LEU A 140 -11.12 0.41 -7.21
CA LEU A 140 -11.25 1.69 -7.89
C LEU A 140 -10.26 1.83 -9.08
N GLU A 141 -9.08 1.23 -9.00
CA GLU A 141 -8.06 1.26 -10.05
C GLU A 141 -8.61 0.86 -11.42
N ALA A 142 -9.46 -0.18 -11.50
CA ALA A 142 -10.06 -0.64 -12.76
C ALA A 142 -10.90 0.46 -13.44
N VAL A 143 -11.65 1.23 -12.65
CA VAL A 143 -12.49 2.33 -13.15
C VAL A 143 -11.65 3.54 -13.52
N LEU A 144 -10.61 3.84 -12.74
CA LEU A 144 -9.70 4.94 -13.03
C LEU A 144 -8.87 4.67 -14.29
N LEU A 145 -8.39 3.44 -14.47
CA LEU A 145 -7.67 3.04 -15.67
C LEU A 145 -8.58 3.05 -16.91
N PHE A 146 -9.83 2.56 -16.78
CA PHE A 146 -10.85 2.73 -17.82
C PHE A 146 -11.00 4.20 -18.21
N ALA A 147 -11.22 5.07 -17.21
CA ALA A 147 -11.46 6.48 -17.45
C ALA A 147 -10.25 7.17 -18.09
N PHE A 148 -9.03 6.81 -17.67
CA PHE A 148 -7.80 7.35 -18.23
C PHE A 148 -7.55 6.90 -19.67
N ALA A 149 -7.68 5.60 -19.97
CA ALA A 149 -7.51 5.09 -21.33
C ALA A 149 -8.57 5.65 -22.31
N HIS A 150 -9.82 5.79 -21.85
CA HIS A 150 -10.88 6.46 -22.61
C HIS A 150 -10.56 7.95 -22.80
N ALA A 151 -10.07 8.66 -21.76
CA ALA A 151 -9.68 10.06 -21.86
C ALA A 151 -8.59 10.28 -22.92
N LEU A 152 -7.63 9.37 -22.95
CA LEU A 152 -6.46 9.47 -23.78
C LEU A 152 -6.80 9.23 -25.26
N SER A 153 -7.61 8.20 -25.54
CA SER A 153 -7.91 7.75 -26.91
C SER A 153 -9.19 8.32 -27.51
N GLY A 154 -10.13 8.79 -26.68
CA GLY A 154 -11.49 9.09 -27.08
C GLY A 154 -12.33 7.85 -27.45
N LYS A 155 -11.84 6.63 -27.20
CA LYS A 155 -12.52 5.37 -27.51
C LYS A 155 -12.89 4.63 -26.22
N GLU A 156 -14.15 4.20 -26.12
CA GLU A 156 -14.62 3.44 -24.95
C GLU A 156 -13.99 2.04 -24.91
N GLU A 157 -13.77 1.43 -26.07
CA GLU A 157 -13.16 0.10 -26.23
C GLU A 157 -11.74 0.05 -25.65
N ALA A 158 -10.98 1.14 -25.77
CA ALA A 158 -9.65 1.23 -25.18
C ALA A 158 -9.72 1.25 -23.65
N GLY A 159 -10.72 1.94 -23.09
CA GLY A 159 -11.03 1.92 -21.66
C GLY A 159 -11.32 0.51 -21.17
N TRP A 160 -12.21 -0.19 -21.86
CA TRP A 160 -12.58 -1.57 -21.51
C TRP A 160 -11.40 -2.53 -21.60
N GLY A 161 -10.64 -2.46 -22.69
CA GLY A 161 -9.46 -3.29 -22.87
C GLY A 161 -8.43 -3.09 -21.74
N ALA A 162 -8.14 -1.84 -21.38
CA ALA A 162 -7.17 -1.54 -20.33
C ALA A 162 -7.64 -2.02 -18.94
N ALA A 163 -8.90 -1.74 -18.57
CA ALA A 163 -9.44 -2.16 -17.28
C ALA A 163 -9.48 -3.69 -17.15
N ILE A 164 -9.93 -4.40 -18.18
CA ILE A 164 -10.01 -5.86 -18.15
C ILE A 164 -8.60 -6.49 -18.12
N LEU A 165 -7.61 -5.91 -18.81
CA LEU A 165 -6.21 -6.35 -18.71
C LEU A 165 -5.62 -6.16 -17.31
N LEU A 166 -6.01 -5.09 -16.60
CA LEU A 166 -5.62 -4.89 -15.21
C LEU A 166 -6.19 -5.99 -14.30
N LEU A 167 -7.44 -6.42 -14.48
CA LEU A 167 -7.98 -7.57 -13.74
C LEU A 167 -7.22 -8.87 -14.01
N GLY A 168 -6.66 -9.02 -15.21
CA GLY A 168 -5.78 -10.12 -15.56
C GLY A 168 -4.36 -9.97 -15.03
N SER A 169 -3.99 -8.80 -14.50
CA SER A 169 -2.70 -8.61 -13.82
C SER A 169 -2.75 -9.19 -12.41
N LYS A 170 -1.60 -9.67 -11.90
CA LYS A 170 -1.50 -10.14 -10.51
C LYS A 170 -1.30 -9.01 -9.50
N ALA A 171 -0.99 -7.81 -9.98
CA ALA A 171 -0.45 -6.71 -9.19
C ALA A 171 -1.36 -6.31 -8.02
N VAL A 172 -2.59 -5.88 -8.34
CA VAL A 172 -3.56 -5.42 -7.34
C VAL A 172 -3.88 -6.50 -6.32
N TYR A 173 -3.96 -7.78 -6.74
CA TYR A 173 -4.17 -8.91 -5.83
C TYR A 173 -2.98 -9.10 -4.90
N ARG A 174 -1.77 -9.08 -5.44
CA ARG A 174 -0.54 -9.21 -4.66
C ARG A 174 -0.42 -8.08 -3.66
N ASP A 175 -0.61 -6.83 -4.09
CA ASP A 175 -0.52 -5.66 -3.23
C ASP A 175 -1.54 -5.70 -2.10
N VAL A 176 -2.80 -6.09 -2.36
CA VAL A 176 -3.78 -6.27 -1.26
C VAL A 176 -3.37 -7.39 -0.32
N LEU A 177 -2.88 -8.53 -0.84
CA LEU A 177 -2.50 -9.68 -0.02
C LEU A 177 -1.29 -9.41 0.88
N VAL A 178 -0.31 -8.63 0.41
CA VAL A 178 0.90 -8.30 1.18
C VAL A 178 0.78 -7.00 1.99
N GLY A 179 -0.37 -6.31 1.92
CA GLY A 179 -0.57 -5.04 2.64
C GLY A 179 0.07 -3.82 1.96
N GLY A 180 0.28 -3.85 0.65
CA GLY A 180 0.73 -2.73 -0.20
C GLY A 180 -0.30 -1.62 -0.38
N PHE A 181 -1.11 -1.32 0.64
CA PHE A 181 -2.21 -0.35 0.56
C PHE A 181 -1.77 1.09 0.25
N PRO A 182 -0.66 1.62 0.81
CA PRO A 182 -0.15 2.94 0.41
C PRO A 182 0.14 3.03 -1.08
N THR A 183 0.63 1.94 -1.65
CA THR A 183 0.96 1.85 -3.05
C THR A 183 -0.29 1.85 -3.94
N ILE A 184 -1.30 1.05 -3.59
CA ILE A 184 -2.61 1.04 -4.29
C ILE A 184 -3.22 2.45 -4.32
N LEU A 185 -3.28 3.13 -3.17
CA LEU A 185 -3.81 4.50 -3.10
C LEU A 185 -2.97 5.50 -3.92
N ALA A 186 -1.65 5.33 -3.95
CA ALA A 186 -0.78 6.14 -4.77
C ALA A 186 -1.02 5.92 -6.27
N VAL A 187 -1.23 4.68 -6.72
CA VAL A 187 -1.60 4.38 -8.11
C VAL A 187 -2.93 5.04 -8.48
N ASP A 188 -3.94 4.97 -7.59
CA ASP A 188 -5.21 5.67 -7.78
C ASP A 188 -5.01 7.19 -7.95
N LEU A 189 -4.26 7.83 -7.05
CA LEU A 189 -3.97 9.26 -7.10
C LEU A 189 -3.14 9.64 -8.34
N LEU A 190 -2.24 8.75 -8.79
CA LEU A 190 -1.48 8.89 -10.04
C LEU A 190 -2.43 8.89 -11.24
N LEU A 191 -3.27 7.86 -11.39
CA LEU A 191 -4.25 7.74 -12.47
C LEU A 191 -5.19 8.95 -12.51
N VAL A 192 -5.65 9.41 -11.34
CA VAL A 192 -6.50 10.59 -11.23
C VAL A 192 -5.74 11.86 -11.60
N THR A 193 -4.47 11.99 -11.21
CA THR A 193 -3.64 13.15 -11.58
C THR A 193 -3.47 13.21 -13.10
N PHE A 194 -3.16 12.08 -13.75
CA PHE A 194 -3.08 11.98 -15.20
C PHE A 194 -4.41 12.29 -15.90
N LEU A 195 -5.51 11.75 -15.37
CA LEU A 195 -6.85 12.02 -15.88
C LEU A 195 -7.21 13.51 -15.76
N ALA A 196 -6.97 14.12 -14.60
CA ALA A 196 -7.20 15.54 -14.36
C ALA A 196 -6.32 16.40 -15.28
N PHE A 197 -5.05 16.05 -15.44
CA PHE A 197 -4.10 16.74 -16.29
C PHE A 197 -4.51 16.70 -17.77
N SER A 198 -4.88 15.52 -18.28
CA SER A 198 -5.34 15.34 -19.66
C SER A 198 -6.59 16.18 -19.97
N GLN A 199 -7.50 16.28 -18.99
CA GLN A 199 -8.74 17.05 -19.06
C GLN A 199 -8.61 18.52 -18.67
N LYS A 200 -7.39 19.01 -18.39
CA LYS A 200 -7.16 20.43 -18.04
C LYS A 200 -7.85 20.84 -16.72
N SER A 201 -8.09 19.89 -15.82
CA SER A 201 -8.76 20.10 -14.54
C SER A 201 -7.78 20.60 -13.47
N ARG A 202 -8.24 21.50 -12.60
CA ARG A 202 -7.48 21.99 -11.44
C ARG A 202 -7.28 20.92 -10.36
N LEU A 203 -7.99 19.79 -10.47
CA LEU A 203 -7.87 18.69 -9.52
C LEU A 203 -6.43 18.12 -9.45
N ALA A 204 -5.67 18.22 -10.55
CA ALA A 204 -4.27 17.79 -10.57
C ALA A 204 -3.41 18.51 -9.51
N TYR A 205 -3.74 19.76 -9.14
CA TYR A 205 -3.02 20.53 -8.12
C TYR A 205 -3.29 20.07 -6.69
N VAL A 206 -4.26 19.17 -6.47
CA VAL A 206 -4.56 18.61 -5.15
C VAL A 206 -4.20 17.13 -5.12
N CYS A 207 -4.48 16.38 -6.19
CA CYS A 207 -4.12 14.96 -6.25
C CYS A 207 -2.61 14.73 -6.35
N PHE A 208 -1.86 15.59 -7.03
CA PHE A 208 -0.41 15.42 -7.15
C PHE A 208 0.35 15.61 -5.82
N PRO A 209 0.09 16.64 -5.00
CA PRO A 209 0.67 16.70 -3.66
C PRO A 209 0.15 15.59 -2.74
N ALA A 210 -1.12 15.19 -2.84
CA ALA A 210 -1.62 14.05 -2.06
C ALA A 210 -0.88 12.75 -2.44
N LEU A 211 -0.60 12.53 -3.73
CA LEU A 211 0.22 11.43 -4.21
C LEU A 211 1.62 11.45 -3.59
N ALA A 212 2.26 12.63 -3.56
CA ALA A 212 3.56 12.80 -2.92
C ALA A 212 3.52 12.54 -1.42
N ALA A 213 2.42 12.87 -0.74
CA ALA A 213 2.22 12.60 0.68
C ALA A 213 2.00 11.11 0.98
N VAL A 214 1.30 10.38 0.10
CA VAL A 214 1.06 8.94 0.27
C VAL A 214 2.32 8.15 -0.08
N HIS A 215 2.90 8.37 -1.25
CA HIS A 215 4.00 7.57 -1.76
C HIS A 215 4.95 8.43 -2.61
N PRO A 216 5.97 9.03 -1.99
CA PRO A 216 6.85 9.98 -2.67
C PRO A 216 7.53 9.39 -3.92
N GLN A 217 8.01 8.14 -3.86
CA GLN A 217 8.66 7.49 -5.02
C GLN A 217 7.74 7.38 -6.25
N ILE A 218 6.48 6.96 -6.06
CA ILE A 218 5.48 6.93 -7.15
C ILE A 218 5.16 8.34 -7.61
N ALA A 219 5.20 9.35 -6.73
CA ALA A 219 5.02 10.75 -7.12
C ALA A 219 6.17 11.28 -7.99
N LEU A 220 7.43 10.96 -7.67
CA LEU A 220 8.60 11.31 -8.48
C LEU A 220 8.53 10.65 -9.84
N PHE A 221 8.27 9.35 -9.86
CA PHE A 221 8.06 8.60 -11.10
C PHE A 221 6.91 9.21 -11.91
N GLY A 222 5.76 9.47 -11.27
CA GLY A 222 4.62 10.16 -11.87
C GLY A 222 4.96 11.54 -12.41
N GLY A 223 5.84 12.29 -11.74
CA GLY A 223 6.36 13.58 -12.19
C GLY A 223 7.17 13.46 -13.48
N VAL A 224 8.08 12.47 -13.57
CA VAL A 224 8.83 12.15 -14.80
C VAL A 224 7.87 11.80 -15.93
N LEU A 225 6.87 10.97 -15.65
CA LEU A 225 5.87 10.57 -16.63
C LEU A 225 4.98 11.73 -17.09
N LEU A 226 4.58 12.63 -16.18
CA LEU A 226 3.82 13.83 -16.50
C LEU A 226 4.65 14.79 -17.35
N ALA A 227 5.95 14.90 -17.09
CA ALA A 227 6.87 15.69 -17.92
C ALA A 227 6.97 15.12 -19.34
N LEU A 228 7.11 13.81 -19.49
CA LEU A 228 7.11 13.12 -20.79
C LEU A 228 5.79 13.32 -21.54
N TYR A 229 4.65 13.14 -20.86
CA TYR A 229 3.33 13.42 -21.41
C TYR A 229 3.21 14.90 -21.82
N GLY A 230 3.68 15.82 -20.99
CA GLY A 230 3.74 17.25 -21.26
C GLY A 230 4.59 17.59 -22.48
N LEU A 231 5.70 16.90 -22.70
CA LEU A 231 6.56 17.09 -23.87
C LEU A 231 5.88 16.59 -25.15
N LEU A 232 5.36 15.36 -25.14
CA LEU A 232 4.73 14.73 -26.31
C LEU A 232 3.44 15.44 -26.77
N TYR A 233 2.70 16.03 -25.85
CA TYR A 233 1.44 16.73 -26.16
C TYR A 233 1.57 18.26 -26.12
N HIS A 234 2.79 18.81 -26.11
CA HIS A 234 3.07 20.26 -26.06
C HIS A 234 2.37 21.00 -24.89
N ARG A 235 2.35 20.37 -23.71
CA ARG A 235 1.74 20.85 -22.46
C ARG A 235 2.74 21.04 -21.31
N LEU A 236 4.05 21.08 -21.58
CA LEU A 236 5.10 21.17 -20.55
C LEU A 236 4.89 22.32 -19.54
N ARG A 237 4.44 23.50 -20.01
CA ARG A 237 4.12 24.64 -19.12
C ARG A 237 3.13 24.26 -18.01
N ARG A 238 2.17 23.37 -18.28
CA ARG A 238 1.20 22.92 -17.27
C ARG A 238 1.79 21.96 -16.27
N VAL A 239 2.76 21.15 -16.69
CA VAL A 239 3.52 20.28 -15.78
C VAL A 239 4.31 21.16 -14.80
N LEU A 240 4.98 22.20 -15.31
CA LEU A 240 5.70 23.16 -14.46
C LEU A 240 4.79 23.86 -13.46
N LEU A 241 3.54 24.15 -13.82
CA LEU A 241 2.56 24.72 -12.90
C LEU A 241 2.16 23.76 -11.76
N LEU A 242 2.39 22.45 -11.88
CA LEU A 242 2.15 21.50 -10.77
C LEU A 242 3.22 21.61 -9.68
N LEU A 243 4.45 22.05 -10.01
CA LEU A 243 5.55 22.08 -9.06
C LEU A 243 5.25 22.94 -7.81
N PRO A 244 4.67 24.16 -7.93
CA PRO A 244 4.28 24.93 -6.75
C PRO A 244 3.25 24.22 -5.84
N SER A 245 2.43 23.31 -6.38
CA SER A 245 1.47 22.58 -5.54
C SER A 245 2.12 21.56 -4.61
N LEU A 246 3.35 21.12 -4.90
CA LEU A 246 4.13 20.23 -4.02
C LEU A 246 4.48 20.89 -2.68
N VAL A 247 4.31 22.22 -2.54
CA VAL A 247 4.38 22.89 -1.24
C VAL A 247 3.42 22.24 -0.23
N LEU A 248 2.25 21.77 -0.68
CA LEU A 248 1.27 21.05 0.13
C LEU A 248 1.70 19.62 0.50
N ALA A 249 2.84 19.14 0.02
CA ALA A 249 3.41 17.85 0.41
C ALA A 249 4.74 18.02 1.13
N LEU A 250 5.19 19.26 1.40
CA LEU A 250 6.50 19.52 1.99
C LEU A 250 6.78 18.75 3.28
N PRO A 251 5.84 18.59 4.22
CA PRO A 251 6.11 17.80 5.41
C PRO A 251 6.51 16.36 5.06
N ALA A 252 5.72 15.68 4.23
CA ALA A 252 6.01 14.33 3.77
C ALA A 252 7.29 14.25 2.91
N LEU A 253 7.50 15.22 2.02
CA LEU A 253 8.70 15.29 1.20
C LEU A 253 9.95 15.51 2.06
N PHE A 254 9.89 16.33 3.10
CA PHE A 254 11.02 16.58 3.97
C PHE A 254 11.32 15.36 4.86
N THR A 255 10.29 14.76 5.46
CA THR A 255 10.45 13.57 6.31
C THR A 255 10.91 12.34 5.53
N THR A 256 10.55 12.22 4.25
CA THR A 256 10.84 11.01 3.46
C THR A 256 11.97 11.20 2.44
N TYR A 257 12.16 12.37 1.80
CA TYR A 257 13.24 12.58 0.80
C TYR A 257 14.56 13.10 1.36
N ALA A 258 14.57 14.00 2.34
CA ALA A 258 15.84 14.43 2.96
C ALA A 258 16.55 13.20 3.54
N ALA A 259 15.71 12.35 4.11
CA ALA A 259 15.90 10.97 4.44
C ALA A 259 16.48 10.11 3.27
N ILE A 260 15.72 9.79 2.22
CA ILE A 260 16.19 8.92 1.11
C ILE A 260 17.50 9.43 0.48
N LEU A 261 17.69 10.75 0.35
CA LEU A 261 18.89 11.35 -0.24
C LEU A 261 20.14 11.21 0.64
N SER A 262 19.99 11.17 1.97
CA SER A 262 21.12 11.02 2.89
C SER A 262 21.65 9.59 2.98
N ALA A 263 20.92 8.59 2.46
CA ALA A 263 21.29 7.18 2.54
C ALA A 263 21.30 6.42 1.22
N ALA A 264 21.26 7.14 0.09
CA ALA A 264 21.63 6.60 -1.20
C ALA A 264 23.15 6.32 -1.25
N GLY A 265 23.64 5.49 -0.34
CA GLY A 265 24.92 4.81 -0.45
C GLY A 265 24.74 3.59 -1.34
N PRO A 266 25.54 3.40 -2.39
CA PRO A 266 25.36 2.26 -3.27
C PRO A 266 25.81 0.97 -2.57
N SER A 267 24.89 0.01 -2.39
CA SER A 267 25.25 -1.38 -2.07
C SER A 267 25.43 -2.14 -3.37
N PHE A 268 26.66 -2.18 -3.88
CA PHE A 268 27.01 -2.84 -5.14
C PHE A 268 27.11 -4.36 -4.96
N ALA A 269 25.99 -5.07 -5.09
CA ALA A 269 25.98 -6.48 -5.45
C ALA A 269 25.28 -6.60 -6.82
N PRO A 270 26.02 -6.71 -7.93
CA PRO A 270 25.40 -6.79 -9.25
C PRO A 270 24.59 -8.09 -9.36
N SER A 271 23.27 -7.97 -9.57
CA SER A 271 22.46 -9.08 -10.09
C SER A 271 22.68 -9.18 -11.61
N PRO A 272 22.70 -10.39 -12.20
CA PRO A 272 22.79 -10.52 -13.65
C PRO A 272 21.52 -9.97 -14.32
N SER A 273 21.64 -8.81 -14.99
CA SER A 273 20.58 -8.04 -15.64
C SER A 273 19.70 -8.81 -16.65
N ILE A 274 20.13 -9.99 -17.11
CA ILE A 274 19.33 -10.87 -17.96
C ILE A 274 18.21 -11.53 -17.16
N GLN A 275 18.44 -11.88 -15.89
CA GLN A 275 17.40 -12.45 -15.02
C GLN A 275 16.29 -11.43 -14.77
N ALA A 276 16.65 -10.16 -14.54
CA ALA A 276 15.71 -9.03 -14.41
C ALA A 276 14.69 -8.99 -15.55
N LEU A 277 15.14 -9.08 -16.81
CA LEU A 277 14.29 -9.06 -18.00
C LEU A 277 13.37 -10.29 -18.10
N LEU A 278 13.83 -11.46 -17.65
CA LEU A 278 13.03 -12.69 -17.64
C LEU A 278 11.93 -12.66 -16.57
N LEU A 279 12.09 -11.84 -15.52
CA LEU A 279 11.10 -11.67 -14.46
C LEU A 279 10.02 -10.63 -14.79
N VAL A 280 10.26 -9.72 -15.74
CA VAL A 280 9.29 -8.69 -16.14
C VAL A 280 7.92 -9.28 -16.53
N PRO A 281 7.81 -10.33 -17.36
CA PRO A 281 6.51 -10.95 -17.67
C PRO A 281 5.84 -11.63 -16.48
N LEU A 282 6.63 -12.11 -15.51
CA LEU A 282 6.12 -12.71 -14.27
C LEU A 282 5.44 -11.65 -13.40
N PHE A 283 6.09 -10.48 -13.25
CA PHE A 283 5.59 -9.36 -12.45
C PHE A 283 4.44 -8.62 -13.14
N ILE A 284 4.54 -8.36 -14.44
CA ILE A 284 3.47 -7.69 -15.20
C ILE A 284 2.23 -8.59 -15.33
N GLY A 285 2.46 -9.89 -15.35
CA GLY A 285 1.47 -10.90 -15.68
C GLY A 285 1.58 -11.30 -17.15
N ILE A 286 1.49 -12.61 -17.40
CA ILE A 286 1.67 -13.22 -18.72
C ILE A 286 0.73 -12.59 -19.76
N VAL A 287 -0.49 -12.22 -19.36
CA VAL A 287 -1.51 -11.72 -20.29
C VAL A 287 -1.28 -10.27 -20.70
N PRO A 288 -1.13 -9.28 -19.79
CA PRO A 288 -0.75 -7.93 -20.21
C PRO A 288 0.57 -7.92 -21.00
N SER A 289 1.55 -8.76 -20.65
CA SER A 289 2.81 -8.89 -21.39
C SER A 289 2.62 -9.48 -22.79
N ALA A 290 1.88 -10.58 -22.93
CA ALA A 290 1.63 -11.20 -24.23
C ALA A 290 0.83 -10.26 -25.15
N VAL A 291 -0.17 -9.58 -24.61
CA VAL A 291 -0.98 -8.60 -25.34
C VAL A 291 -0.13 -7.41 -25.79
N ALA A 292 0.74 -6.89 -24.92
CA ALA A 292 1.65 -5.81 -25.28
C ALA A 292 2.66 -6.26 -26.33
N ALA A 293 3.25 -7.46 -26.21
CA ALA A 293 4.20 -8.00 -27.18
C ALA A 293 3.56 -8.24 -28.56
N LEU A 294 2.37 -8.86 -28.60
CA LEU A 294 1.60 -9.07 -29.82
C LEU A 294 1.15 -7.74 -30.43
N GLY A 295 0.76 -6.77 -29.60
CA GLY A 295 0.42 -5.42 -30.03
C GLY A 295 1.61 -4.68 -30.65
N ALA A 296 2.78 -4.77 -30.03
CA ALA A 296 4.01 -4.20 -30.55
C ALA A 296 4.42 -4.86 -31.88
N ALA A 297 4.36 -6.19 -31.98
CA ALA A 297 4.64 -6.93 -33.21
C ALA A 297 3.66 -6.61 -34.35
N TRP A 298 2.37 -6.44 -34.03
CA TRP A 298 1.35 -6.03 -34.99
C TRP A 298 1.55 -4.58 -35.44
N LEU A 299 1.93 -3.68 -34.52
CA LEU A 299 2.20 -2.27 -34.81
C LEU A 299 3.51 -2.06 -35.56
N ALA A 300 4.54 -2.88 -35.36
CA ALA A 300 5.78 -2.83 -36.14
C ALA A 300 5.53 -3.05 -37.65
N LYS A 301 4.44 -3.75 -38.00
CA LYS A 301 4.00 -3.91 -39.40
C LYS A 301 3.24 -2.70 -39.95
N ARG A 302 2.83 -1.74 -39.12
CA ARG A 302 2.12 -0.50 -39.51
C ARG A 302 3.03 0.72 -39.31
N ARG A 303 3.35 1.42 -40.40
CA ARG A 303 4.35 2.52 -40.41
C ARG A 303 4.01 3.77 -39.56
N LEU A 304 2.79 3.91 -39.03
CA LEU A 304 2.36 5.10 -38.27
C LEU A 304 1.65 4.72 -36.97
N LEU A 305 2.31 4.99 -35.85
CA LEU A 305 1.72 4.92 -34.51
C LEU A 305 0.98 6.23 -34.18
N SER A 306 -0.21 6.12 -33.60
CA SER A 306 -0.92 7.29 -33.03
C SER A 306 -0.19 7.84 -31.79
N PRO A 307 -0.33 9.13 -31.45
CA PRO A 307 0.35 9.75 -30.30
C PRO A 307 0.11 9.02 -28.97
N GLU A 308 -1.10 8.49 -28.77
CA GLU A 308 -1.51 7.77 -27.55
C GLU A 308 -0.74 6.47 -27.40
N LYS A 309 -0.58 5.73 -28.51
CA LYS A 309 0.17 4.48 -28.53
C LYS A 309 1.67 4.70 -28.38
N ARG A 310 2.20 5.76 -28.98
CA ARG A 310 3.60 6.17 -28.76
C ARG A 310 3.85 6.50 -27.29
N PHE A 311 2.95 7.24 -26.67
CA PHE A 311 3.02 7.56 -25.25
C PHE A 311 3.00 6.28 -24.39
N ALA A 312 2.03 5.38 -24.60
CA ALA A 312 1.92 4.15 -23.83
C ALA A 312 3.13 3.21 -24.04
N LEU A 313 3.67 3.12 -25.25
CA LEU A 313 4.87 2.33 -25.55
C LEU A 313 6.14 2.94 -24.94
N LEU A 314 6.32 4.27 -25.03
CA LEU A 314 7.42 4.97 -24.38
C LEU A 314 7.35 4.83 -22.87
N LEU A 315 6.15 4.94 -22.30
CA LEU A 315 5.90 4.71 -20.89
C LEU A 315 6.34 3.31 -20.48
N LEU A 316 5.93 2.27 -21.21
CA LEU A 316 6.34 0.89 -20.96
C LEU A 316 7.86 0.72 -21.06
N ALA A 317 8.47 1.24 -22.13
CA ALA A 317 9.91 1.12 -22.38
C ALA A 317 10.75 1.84 -21.32
N ILE A 318 10.36 3.05 -20.91
CA ILE A 318 11.06 3.82 -19.86
C ILE A 318 10.93 3.12 -18.52
N THR A 319 9.75 2.59 -18.20
CA THR A 319 9.54 1.93 -16.92
C THR A 319 10.32 0.62 -16.82
N VAL A 320 10.30 -0.20 -17.87
CA VAL A 320 11.11 -1.43 -17.94
C VAL A 320 12.60 -1.11 -17.98
N GLY A 321 13.01 -0.10 -18.75
CA GLY A 321 14.41 0.33 -18.83
C GLY A 321 14.95 0.83 -17.50
N LEU A 322 14.17 1.64 -16.78
CA LEU A 322 14.50 2.09 -15.42
C LEU A 322 14.57 0.93 -14.45
N TYR A 323 13.63 -0.02 -14.52
CA TYR A 323 13.65 -1.22 -13.68
C TYR A 323 14.96 -2.00 -13.87
N VAL A 324 15.32 -2.30 -15.13
CA VAL A 324 16.56 -3.04 -15.44
C VAL A 324 17.79 -2.25 -15.02
N ALA A 325 17.83 -0.94 -15.26
CA ALA A 325 18.95 -0.10 -14.88
C ALA A 325 19.12 -0.02 -13.36
N MET A 326 18.02 0.08 -12.61
CA MET A 326 18.04 0.13 -11.16
C MET A 326 18.40 -1.21 -10.54
N GLU A 327 17.89 -2.32 -11.08
CA GLU A 327 18.26 -3.67 -10.63
C GLU A 327 19.73 -3.96 -10.91
N ALA A 328 20.23 -3.60 -12.10
CA ALA A 328 21.65 -3.74 -12.45
C ALA A 328 22.57 -2.89 -11.57
N ALA A 329 22.08 -1.74 -11.09
CA ALA A 329 22.79 -0.88 -10.15
C ALA A 329 22.62 -1.31 -8.68
N GLY A 330 21.91 -2.41 -8.40
CA GLY A 330 21.71 -2.94 -7.05
C GLY A 330 20.73 -2.13 -6.18
N PHE A 331 19.93 -1.26 -6.78
CA PHE A 331 18.91 -0.53 -6.03
C PHE A 331 17.76 -1.46 -5.66
N GLN A 332 17.34 -1.46 -4.39
CA GLN A 332 16.21 -2.28 -3.93
C GLN A 332 14.82 -1.68 -4.27
N PHE A 333 14.78 -0.48 -4.87
CA PHE A 333 13.54 0.22 -5.26
C PHE A 333 12.81 -0.37 -6.50
N VAL A 334 13.19 -1.58 -6.90
CA VAL A 334 12.90 -2.21 -8.19
C VAL A 334 11.43 -2.65 -8.31
N ALA A 335 10.79 -3.09 -7.21
CA ALA A 335 9.41 -3.57 -7.25
C ALA A 335 8.37 -2.48 -7.62
N ARG A 336 8.58 -1.22 -7.23
CA ARG A 336 7.60 -0.13 -7.43
C ARG A 336 7.56 0.42 -8.85
N LEU A 337 8.62 0.19 -9.63
CA LEU A 337 8.60 0.47 -11.06
C LEU A 337 7.72 -0.54 -11.83
N MET A 338 7.53 -1.75 -11.30
CA MET A 338 6.73 -2.76 -12.00
C MET A 338 5.25 -2.39 -12.13
N GLU A 339 4.66 -1.69 -11.15
CA GLU A 339 3.28 -1.21 -11.24
C GLU A 339 3.10 -0.19 -12.36
N GLY A 340 4.08 0.71 -12.55
CA GLY A 340 4.11 1.60 -13.69
C GLY A 340 4.14 0.83 -15.01
N ALA A 341 4.89 -0.26 -15.08
CA ALA A 341 4.97 -1.12 -16.27
C ALA A 341 3.67 -1.89 -16.51
N ILE A 342 2.98 -2.34 -15.45
CA ILE A 342 1.66 -2.97 -15.53
C ILE A 342 0.62 -2.01 -16.10
N ILE A 343 0.53 -0.80 -15.53
CA ILE A 343 -0.38 0.25 -16.01
C ILE A 343 -0.07 0.57 -17.48
N ALA A 344 1.21 0.69 -17.84
CA ALA A 344 1.64 0.97 -19.20
C ALA A 344 1.27 -0.17 -20.18
N ALA A 345 1.50 -1.42 -19.78
CA ALA A 345 1.18 -2.60 -20.56
C ALA A 345 -0.34 -2.74 -20.76
N ALA A 346 -1.13 -2.53 -19.69
CA ALA A 346 -2.59 -2.55 -19.75
C ALA A 346 -3.11 -1.41 -20.64
N LEU A 347 -2.57 -0.19 -20.51
CA LEU A 347 -2.91 0.96 -21.35
C LEU A 347 -2.59 0.68 -22.83
N PHE A 348 -1.37 0.23 -23.12
CA PHE A 348 -0.93 -0.07 -24.49
C PHE A 348 -1.74 -1.22 -25.11
N GLY A 349 -2.01 -2.26 -24.33
CA GLY A 349 -2.86 -3.39 -24.71
C GLY A 349 -4.28 -2.93 -25.02
N GLY A 350 -4.88 -2.13 -24.14
CA GLY A 350 -6.21 -1.53 -24.34
C GLY A 350 -6.30 -0.68 -25.62
N LEU A 351 -5.31 0.19 -25.84
CA LEU A 351 -5.24 1.01 -27.06
C LEU A 351 -5.06 0.17 -28.33
N THR A 352 -4.33 -0.93 -28.24
CA THR A 352 -4.15 -1.86 -29.36
C THR A 352 -5.45 -2.61 -29.66
N LEU A 353 -6.14 -3.04 -28.60
CA LEU A 353 -7.41 -3.75 -28.67
C LEU A 353 -8.50 -2.98 -29.38
N ALA A 354 -8.59 -1.67 -29.08
CA ALA A 354 -9.57 -0.78 -29.70
C ALA A 354 -9.44 -0.68 -31.23
N ASP A 355 -8.31 -1.10 -31.79
CA ASP A 355 -8.05 -1.08 -33.24
C ASP A 355 -8.12 -2.48 -33.89
N LEU A 356 -8.43 -3.53 -33.13
CA LEU A 356 -8.56 -4.87 -33.68
C LEU A 356 -9.86 -5.01 -34.51
N PRO A 357 -9.80 -5.71 -35.66
CA PRO A 357 -10.99 -6.05 -36.41
C PRO A 357 -11.96 -6.90 -35.57
N ARG A 358 -13.27 -6.67 -35.71
CA ARG A 358 -14.31 -7.36 -34.91
C ARG A 358 -14.20 -8.89 -34.90
N HIS A 359 -13.77 -9.50 -36.01
CA HIS A 359 -13.61 -10.95 -36.13
C HIS A 359 -12.47 -11.53 -35.28
N ARG A 360 -11.54 -10.71 -34.76
CA ARG A 360 -10.43 -11.15 -33.88
C ARG A 360 -10.71 -10.96 -32.39
N ILE A 361 -11.82 -10.31 -32.05
CA ILE A 361 -12.27 -10.10 -30.66
C ILE A 361 -12.46 -11.43 -29.90
N PRO A 362 -13.04 -12.50 -30.47
CA PRO A 362 -13.26 -13.75 -29.72
C PRO A 362 -11.96 -14.46 -29.31
N ALA A 363 -10.98 -14.53 -30.22
CA ALA A 363 -9.67 -15.12 -29.92
C ALA A 363 -8.94 -14.33 -28.82
N PHE A 364 -9.10 -13.01 -28.83
CA PHE A 364 -8.54 -12.15 -27.80
C PHE A 364 -9.27 -12.31 -26.46
N ALA A 365 -10.60 -12.37 -26.47
CA ALA A 365 -11.40 -12.63 -25.28
C ALA A 365 -11.05 -13.98 -24.63
N ALA A 366 -10.72 -15.00 -25.43
CA ALA A 366 -10.24 -16.28 -24.94
C ALA A 366 -8.87 -16.17 -24.23
N VAL A 367 -7.90 -15.44 -24.81
CA VAL A 367 -6.60 -15.16 -24.15
C VAL A 367 -6.79 -14.43 -22.83
N LEU A 368 -7.74 -13.49 -22.80
CA LEU A 368 -8.06 -12.71 -21.61
C LEU A 368 -8.71 -13.57 -20.52
N LEU A 369 -9.67 -14.43 -20.90
CA LEU A 369 -10.31 -15.38 -20.00
C LEU A 369 -9.28 -16.36 -19.42
N VAL A 370 -8.39 -16.91 -20.25
CA VAL A 370 -7.27 -17.76 -19.81
C VAL A 370 -6.35 -16.99 -18.85
N GLY A 371 -6.12 -15.71 -19.08
CA GLY A 371 -5.35 -14.85 -18.18
C GLY A 371 -5.95 -14.65 -16.81
N VAL A 372 -7.24 -14.31 -16.76
CA VAL A 372 -7.97 -14.18 -15.50
C VAL A 372 -7.96 -15.52 -14.75
N LEU A 373 -8.19 -16.64 -15.45
CA LEU A 373 -8.12 -17.97 -14.85
C LEU A 373 -6.70 -18.32 -14.36
N ALA A 374 -5.66 -17.96 -15.10
CA ALA A 374 -4.27 -18.16 -14.69
C ALA A 374 -3.89 -17.31 -13.47
N THR A 375 -4.44 -16.09 -13.34
CA THR A 375 -4.27 -15.25 -12.15
C THR A 375 -5.00 -15.84 -10.96
N VAL A 376 -6.24 -16.32 -11.13
CA VAL A 376 -6.99 -17.01 -10.06
C VAL A 376 -6.25 -18.28 -9.59
N ALA A 377 -5.70 -19.06 -10.54
CA ALA A 377 -4.98 -20.31 -10.29
C ALA A 377 -3.47 -20.12 -9.99
N SER A 378 -3.00 -18.89 -9.81
CA SER A 378 -1.58 -18.60 -9.60
C SER A 378 -1.07 -19.19 -8.28
N GLY A 379 -0.06 -20.06 -8.36
CA GLY A 379 0.62 -20.65 -7.19
C GLY A 379 1.09 -19.59 -6.19
N GLU A 380 1.81 -18.57 -6.65
CA GLU A 380 2.26 -17.42 -5.84
C GLU A 380 1.11 -16.72 -5.09
N LEU A 381 -0.05 -16.52 -5.75
CA LEU A 381 -1.18 -15.87 -5.09
C LEU A 381 -1.87 -16.82 -4.13
N ASN A 382 -1.85 -18.13 -4.40
CA ASN A 382 -2.33 -19.14 -3.46
C ASN A 382 -1.42 -19.25 -2.24
N GLU A 383 -0.10 -19.20 -2.39
CA GLU A 383 0.85 -19.10 -1.28
C GLU A 383 0.53 -17.86 -0.44
N LEU A 384 0.41 -16.67 -1.03
CA LEU A 384 0.04 -15.46 -0.30
C LEU A 384 -1.35 -15.50 0.36
N ARG A 385 -2.30 -16.29 -0.19
CA ARG A 385 -3.63 -16.49 0.40
C ARG A 385 -3.62 -17.50 1.55
N PHE A 386 -2.86 -18.59 1.41
CA PHE A 386 -2.99 -19.80 2.23
C PHE A 386 -1.77 -20.09 3.12
N ASP A 387 -0.57 -19.68 2.72
CA ASP A 387 0.67 -19.81 3.49
C ASP A 387 0.77 -18.63 4.47
N GLY A 388 -0.06 -18.72 5.52
CA GLY A 388 -0.24 -17.62 6.46
C GLY A 388 0.90 -17.54 7.46
N LYS A 389 1.29 -16.31 7.81
CA LYS A 389 2.19 -16.02 8.94
C LYS A 389 1.66 -16.53 10.29
N LEU A 390 0.41 -17.02 10.35
CA LEU A 390 -0.19 -17.68 11.51
C LEU A 390 -0.78 -19.03 11.14
N SER A 391 -0.45 -20.05 11.93
CA SER A 391 -1.13 -21.33 11.97
C SER A 391 -2.60 -21.19 12.44
N PRO A 392 -3.47 -22.17 12.14
CA PRO A 392 -4.85 -22.17 12.65
C PRO A 392 -4.94 -22.10 14.18
N GLU A 393 -3.97 -22.69 14.87
CA GLU A 393 -3.89 -22.65 16.34
C GLU A 393 -3.58 -21.24 16.84
N GLU A 394 -2.58 -20.57 16.26
CA GLU A 394 -2.23 -19.19 16.61
C GLU A 394 -3.38 -18.22 16.30
N GLN A 395 -4.14 -18.44 15.22
CA GLN A 395 -5.35 -17.67 14.93
C GLN A 395 -6.42 -17.89 16.00
N GLY A 396 -6.65 -19.13 16.43
CA GLY A 396 -7.58 -19.46 17.51
C GLY A 396 -7.17 -18.81 18.83
N PHE A 397 -5.89 -18.88 19.18
CA PHE A 397 -5.34 -18.23 20.37
C PHE A 397 -5.52 -16.71 20.32
N ALA A 398 -5.13 -16.05 19.23
CA ALA A 398 -5.25 -14.60 19.11
C ALA A 398 -6.70 -14.12 19.25
N ALA A 399 -7.65 -14.79 18.61
CA ALA A 399 -9.07 -14.46 18.74
C ALA A 399 -9.58 -14.66 20.19
N ALA A 400 -9.16 -15.73 20.85
CA ALA A 400 -9.54 -16.01 22.22
C ALA A 400 -8.89 -15.04 23.22
N PHE A 401 -7.65 -14.63 22.97
CA PHE A 401 -6.95 -13.65 23.78
C PHE A 401 -7.59 -12.26 23.66
N ALA A 402 -8.01 -11.85 22.47
CA ALA A 402 -8.82 -10.65 22.27
C ALA A 402 -10.16 -10.70 23.01
N GLY A 403 -10.78 -11.88 23.09
CA GLY A 403 -12.02 -12.08 23.86
C GLY A 403 -11.80 -12.04 25.38
N PHE A 404 -10.64 -12.51 25.86
CA PHE A 404 -10.25 -12.48 27.26
C PHE A 404 -9.95 -11.06 27.75
N ASP A 405 -9.09 -10.33 27.02
CA ASP A 405 -8.82 -8.92 27.28
C ASP A 405 -9.02 -8.12 25.99
N PRO A 406 -10.14 -7.39 25.86
CA PRO A 406 -10.39 -6.53 24.70
C PRO A 406 -9.47 -5.30 24.64
N GLY A 407 -8.71 -4.99 25.70
CA GLY A 407 -7.83 -3.83 25.76
C GLY A 407 -6.58 -3.97 24.89
N ARG A 408 -6.07 -2.82 24.43
CA ARG A 408 -4.79 -2.71 23.71
C ARG A 408 -3.65 -2.62 24.72
N GLU A 409 -3.17 -3.78 25.15
CA GLU A 409 -2.16 -3.89 26.20
C GLU A 409 -0.80 -4.29 25.62
N TRP A 410 0.28 -3.70 26.15
CA TRP A 410 1.65 -4.06 25.80
C TRP A 410 1.93 -5.50 26.19
N THR A 411 2.36 -6.30 25.22
CA THR A 411 2.49 -7.75 25.37
C THR A 411 3.80 -8.26 24.75
N PHE A 412 4.53 -9.08 25.49
CA PHE A 412 5.69 -9.82 24.99
C PHE A 412 5.28 -11.23 24.55
N PHE A 413 5.76 -11.70 23.41
CA PHE A 413 5.37 -13.00 22.84
C PHE A 413 6.59 -13.92 22.67
N PHE A 414 6.64 -15.03 23.40
CA PHE A 414 7.57 -16.13 23.18
C PHE A 414 7.01 -17.09 22.12
N THR A 415 7.00 -16.65 20.86
CA THR A 415 6.62 -17.45 19.69
C THR A 415 7.09 -16.77 18.40
N PRO A 416 7.52 -17.51 17.36
CA PRO A 416 7.95 -16.92 16.08
C PRO A 416 6.89 -16.04 15.39
N GLY A 417 5.59 -16.30 15.61
CA GLY A 417 4.48 -15.51 15.05
C GLY A 417 4.04 -14.30 15.88
N GLY A 418 4.79 -13.91 16.92
CA GLY A 418 4.38 -12.95 17.95
C GLY A 418 3.74 -11.65 17.44
N PRO A 419 4.39 -10.88 16.54
CA PRO A 419 3.83 -9.63 16.01
C PRO A 419 2.50 -9.81 15.29
N LYS A 420 2.34 -10.92 14.55
CA LYS A 420 1.11 -11.20 13.80
C LYS A 420 -0.02 -11.69 14.71
N ILE A 421 0.32 -12.44 15.77
CA ILE A 421 -0.62 -12.78 16.85
C ILE A 421 -1.08 -11.51 17.55
N ALA A 422 -0.17 -10.59 17.86
CA ALA A 422 -0.48 -9.31 18.50
C ALA A 422 -1.41 -8.44 17.64
N GLU A 423 -1.17 -8.37 16.33
CA GLU A 423 -2.07 -7.70 15.39
C GLU A 423 -3.49 -8.26 15.50
N TYR A 424 -3.64 -9.58 15.42
CA TYR A 424 -4.95 -10.24 15.38
C TYR A 424 -5.65 -10.31 16.75
N ALA A 425 -4.88 -10.32 17.86
CA ALA A 425 -5.39 -10.28 19.23
C ALA A 425 -5.70 -8.84 19.73
N ASP A 426 -5.51 -7.83 18.87
CA ASP A 426 -5.54 -6.41 19.21
C ASP A 426 -4.67 -6.03 20.41
N LYS A 427 -3.40 -6.45 20.37
CA LYS A 427 -2.36 -6.19 21.38
C LYS A 427 -1.20 -5.41 20.78
N ILE A 428 -0.43 -4.74 21.63
CA ILE A 428 0.75 -3.97 21.23
C ILE A 428 1.98 -4.87 21.47
N PRO A 429 2.68 -5.34 20.41
CA PRO A 429 3.85 -6.18 20.61
C PRO A 429 5.01 -5.36 21.22
N TYR A 430 5.69 -5.92 22.21
CA TYR A 430 6.87 -5.28 22.82
C TYR A 430 8.03 -5.16 21.83
N ASP A 431 8.27 -6.22 21.04
CA ASP A 431 9.19 -6.18 19.90
C ASP A 431 8.40 -6.00 18.61
N GLY A 432 8.46 -4.78 18.07
CA GLY A 432 7.86 -4.44 16.78
C GLY A 432 8.81 -4.52 15.59
N LYS A 433 10.08 -4.96 15.79
CA LYS A 433 11.14 -4.86 14.78
C LYS A 433 11.36 -6.16 13.99
N GLU A 434 10.94 -7.32 14.49
CA GLU A 434 10.94 -8.57 13.70
C GLU A 434 9.80 -8.59 12.69
N ASP A 435 10.01 -7.90 11.57
CA ASP A 435 9.72 -8.38 10.23
C ASP A 435 10.11 -7.29 9.23
N TRP A 436 11.32 -7.26 8.67
CA TRP A 436 11.65 -6.51 7.43
C TRP A 436 11.36 -4.98 7.40
N PHE A 437 11.00 -4.37 8.53
CA PHE A 437 10.15 -3.16 8.53
C PHE A 437 10.86 -1.82 8.51
N LEU A 438 12.04 -1.75 9.13
CA LEU A 438 12.83 -0.54 9.09
C LEU A 438 13.80 -0.71 7.92
N PRO A 439 13.60 -0.05 6.76
CA PRO A 439 14.63 -0.03 5.74
C PRO A 439 15.95 0.34 6.41
N TYR A 440 17.07 -0.23 5.94
CA TYR A 440 18.44 0.05 6.38
C TYR A 440 18.71 1.56 6.60
N PHE A 441 17.93 2.35 5.87
CA PHE A 441 17.80 3.78 5.92
C PHE A 441 17.34 4.40 7.27
N GLU A 442 16.31 3.86 7.93
CA GLU A 442 15.78 4.42 9.19
C GLU A 442 16.87 4.41 10.27
N ARG A 443 17.66 3.33 10.33
CA ARG A 443 18.76 3.13 11.30
C ARG A 443 19.84 4.22 11.28
N GLN A 444 19.89 5.09 10.26
CA GLN A 444 20.96 6.08 10.09
C GLN A 444 20.57 7.53 10.46
N VAL A 445 19.28 7.85 10.60
CA VAL A 445 18.83 9.27 10.60
C VAL A 445 18.23 9.76 11.93
N PHE A 446 17.62 8.90 12.76
CA PHE A 446 16.89 9.35 13.96
C PHE A 446 17.29 8.57 15.23
N PRO A 447 18.45 8.87 15.84
CA PRO A 447 19.08 7.97 16.79
C PRO A 447 18.27 7.72 18.06
N ALA A 448 17.50 8.67 18.60
CA ALA A 448 16.91 8.52 19.94
C ALA A 448 15.67 7.59 20.02
N SER A 449 14.69 7.73 19.12
CA SER A 449 13.49 6.89 19.11
C SER A 449 13.74 5.52 18.46
N LEU A 450 14.66 5.45 17.50
CA LEU A 450 15.20 4.18 17.03
C LEU A 450 16.06 3.49 18.07
N GLN A 451 16.82 4.23 18.89
CA GLN A 451 17.56 3.62 19.99
C GLN A 451 16.62 2.97 21.00
N GLU A 452 15.46 3.56 21.30
CA GLU A 452 14.46 2.90 22.16
C GLU A 452 13.91 1.62 21.52
N LEU A 453 13.49 1.65 20.24
CA LEU A 453 13.01 0.46 19.52
C LEU A 453 14.12 -0.60 19.33
N ASP A 454 15.35 -0.17 19.06
CA ASP A 454 16.53 -1.02 18.93
C ASP A 454 16.92 -1.63 20.28
N GLN A 455 16.78 -0.89 21.38
CA GLN A 455 16.98 -1.40 22.73
C GLN A 455 15.90 -2.43 23.09
N ARG A 456 14.62 -2.14 22.81
CA ARG A 456 13.52 -3.09 23.04
C ARG A 456 13.70 -4.36 22.21
N HIS A 457 14.03 -4.22 20.93
CA HIS A 457 14.30 -5.36 20.05
C HIS A 457 15.56 -6.12 20.49
N ALA A 458 16.66 -5.45 20.82
CA ALA A 458 17.87 -6.11 21.30
C ALA A 458 17.60 -6.87 22.60
N ALA A 459 16.85 -6.28 23.53
CA ALA A 459 16.41 -6.94 24.75
C ALA A 459 15.51 -8.14 24.46
N ALA A 460 14.56 -8.01 23.53
CA ALA A 460 13.69 -9.11 23.10
C ALA A 460 14.50 -10.26 22.48
N GLN A 461 15.41 -9.95 21.56
CA GLN A 461 16.31 -10.92 20.91
C GLN A 461 17.21 -11.61 21.92
N GLU A 462 17.75 -10.87 22.89
CA GLU A 462 18.55 -11.44 23.96
C GLU A 462 17.74 -12.43 24.80
N ILE A 463 16.54 -12.04 25.23
CA ILE A 463 15.62 -12.88 26.01
C ILE A 463 15.22 -14.15 25.23
N LEU A 464 14.90 -14.02 23.95
CA LEU A 464 14.54 -15.13 23.06
C LEU A 464 15.73 -16.07 22.80
N ALA A 465 16.91 -15.52 22.51
CA ALA A 465 18.13 -16.29 22.27
C ALA A 465 18.59 -17.07 23.51
N GLN A 466 18.38 -16.50 24.70
CA GLN A 466 18.64 -17.18 25.97
C GLN A 466 17.51 -18.15 26.37
N SER A 467 16.37 -18.12 25.66
CA SER A 467 15.15 -18.85 26.03
C SER A 467 14.72 -18.60 27.49
N CYS A 468 15.03 -17.40 28.02
CA CYS A 468 14.81 -17.05 29.41
C CYS A 468 13.41 -16.45 29.60
N VAL A 469 12.39 -17.30 29.76
CA VAL A 469 11.00 -16.83 29.92
C VAL A 469 10.82 -15.93 31.14
N SER A 470 11.54 -16.20 32.24
CA SER A 470 11.52 -15.35 33.44
C SER A 470 12.11 -13.96 33.23
N CYS A 471 13.05 -13.79 32.31
CA CYS A 471 13.67 -12.49 32.02
C CYS A 471 12.67 -11.49 31.43
N ALA A 472 11.57 -11.96 30.83
CA ALA A 472 10.52 -11.08 30.32
C ALA A 472 9.73 -10.35 31.42
N ARG A 473 9.85 -10.74 32.70
CA ARG A 473 9.18 -10.03 33.81
C ARG A 473 9.71 -8.62 34.02
N ASP A 474 10.97 -8.39 33.70
CA ASP A 474 11.61 -7.08 33.84
C ASP A 474 11.18 -6.10 32.72
N LEU A 475 10.46 -6.59 31.72
CA LEU A 475 9.95 -5.76 30.63
C LEU A 475 8.72 -4.95 31.08
N PRO A 476 8.56 -3.70 30.61
CA PRO A 476 7.39 -2.88 30.87
C PRO A 476 6.19 -3.31 30.00
N VAL A 477 5.78 -4.58 30.13
CA VAL A 477 4.62 -5.17 29.46
C VAL A 477 3.59 -5.59 30.50
N ARG A 478 2.32 -5.60 30.12
CA ARG A 478 1.24 -6.11 30.98
C ARG A 478 1.08 -7.63 30.85
N TYR A 479 1.36 -8.17 29.68
CA TYR A 479 1.24 -9.61 29.43
C TYR A 479 2.53 -10.19 28.87
N ILE A 480 2.83 -11.42 29.32
CA ILE A 480 3.84 -12.29 28.72
C ILE A 480 3.09 -13.51 28.19
N VAL A 481 3.19 -13.74 26.89
CA VAL A 481 2.60 -14.88 26.20
C VAL A 481 3.68 -15.90 25.94
N VAL A 482 3.43 -17.15 26.32
CA VAL A 482 4.37 -18.26 26.16
C VAL A 482 3.71 -19.37 25.37
N ASN A 483 4.33 -19.75 24.24
CA ASN A 483 3.99 -21.00 23.57
C ASN A 483 4.72 -22.15 24.26
N THR A 484 4.00 -22.95 25.06
CA THR A 484 4.54 -24.06 25.85
C THR A 484 4.99 -25.25 25.02
N ALA A 485 4.66 -25.29 23.72
CA ALA A 485 5.23 -26.27 22.80
C ALA A 485 6.71 -25.94 22.45
N LEU A 486 7.11 -24.68 22.58
CA LEU A 486 8.43 -24.18 22.19
C LEU A 486 9.28 -23.75 23.40
N TYR A 487 8.65 -23.23 24.44
CA TYR A 487 9.32 -22.64 25.60
C TYR A 487 8.78 -23.21 26.91
N SER A 488 9.61 -23.20 27.95
CA SER A 488 9.16 -23.64 29.28
C SER A 488 8.19 -22.63 29.90
N PRO A 489 7.07 -23.06 30.51
CA PRO A 489 6.12 -22.15 31.15
C PRO A 489 6.75 -21.43 32.35
N LEU A 490 6.16 -20.31 32.75
CA LEU A 490 6.47 -19.69 34.04
C LEU A 490 5.89 -20.54 35.17
N PRO A 491 6.50 -20.51 36.37
CA PRO A 491 6.01 -21.28 37.53
C PRO A 491 4.68 -20.77 38.09
N ASP A 492 4.28 -19.54 37.72
CA ASP A 492 3.05 -18.92 38.18
C ASP A 492 1.85 -19.47 37.41
N GLN A 493 0.66 -19.36 37.99
CA GLN A 493 -0.57 -19.74 37.29
C GLN A 493 -0.85 -18.73 36.17
N PRO A 494 -1.12 -19.19 34.92
CA PRO A 494 -1.46 -18.29 33.83
C PRO A 494 -2.81 -17.60 34.09
N ALA A 495 -2.91 -16.33 33.69
CA ALA A 495 -4.14 -15.55 33.74
C ALA A 495 -5.15 -16.01 32.67
N PHE A 496 -4.64 -16.50 31.55
CA PHE A 496 -5.42 -17.06 30.45
C PHE A 496 -4.62 -18.16 29.75
N SER A 497 -5.30 -19.17 29.21
CA SER A 497 -4.66 -20.25 28.46
C SER A 497 -5.55 -20.75 27.33
N TRP A 498 -4.92 -21.13 26.22
CA TRP A 498 -5.57 -21.68 25.05
C TRP A 498 -4.61 -22.65 24.37
N ASN A 499 -4.92 -23.95 24.39
CA ASN A 499 -4.02 -25.00 23.92
C ASN A 499 -2.61 -24.82 24.51
N ASP A 500 -1.59 -24.74 23.65
CA ASP A 500 -0.19 -24.56 24.04
C ASP A 500 0.18 -23.09 24.35
N PHE A 501 -0.76 -22.14 24.30
CA PHE A 501 -0.49 -20.74 24.64
C PHE A 501 -0.93 -20.42 26.07
N GLN A 502 0.00 -19.87 26.86
CA GLN A 502 -0.25 -19.40 28.21
C GLN A 502 0.06 -17.91 28.32
N VAL A 503 -0.87 -17.14 28.90
CA VAL A 503 -0.74 -15.70 29.12
C VAL A 503 -0.58 -15.43 30.60
N TYR A 504 0.52 -14.80 30.97
CA TYR A 504 0.82 -14.41 32.34
C TYR A 504 0.66 -12.91 32.48
N ALA A 505 -0.04 -12.48 33.53
CA ALA A 505 -0.06 -11.09 33.92
C ALA A 505 1.33 -10.70 34.46
N ASN A 506 1.88 -9.63 33.94
CA ASN A 506 3.13 -9.05 34.40
C ASN A 506 2.78 -7.75 35.13
N ALA A 507 3.11 -7.69 36.42
CA ALA A 507 2.97 -6.46 37.18
C ALA A 507 4.17 -5.56 36.83
N PRO A 508 3.98 -4.42 36.15
CA PRO A 508 5.12 -3.60 35.76
C PRO A 508 5.86 -3.11 37.02
N PRO A 509 7.21 -3.12 37.03
CA PRO A 509 7.97 -2.58 38.13
C PRO A 509 7.61 -1.09 38.32
N GLY A 510 6.91 -0.78 39.42
CA GLY A 510 6.50 0.59 39.77
C GLY A 510 5.01 0.83 40.05
N THR A 511 4.13 -0.15 39.83
CA THR A 511 2.70 -0.04 40.22
C THR A 511 2.48 -0.53 41.66
N GLY A 512 3.11 0.15 42.62
CA GLY A 512 2.56 0.18 43.98
C GLY A 512 1.19 0.87 43.97
N PRO A 513 0.31 0.62 44.96
CA PRO A 513 -0.95 1.34 45.07
C PRO A 513 -0.66 2.85 45.12
N PRO A 514 -1.49 3.70 44.48
CA PRO A 514 -1.26 5.14 44.48
C PRO A 514 -1.17 5.63 45.93
N LEU A 515 -0.05 6.30 46.26
CA LEU A 515 0.03 7.08 47.49
C LEU A 515 -1.06 8.17 47.40
N ALA A 516 -1.84 8.24 48.47
CA ALA A 516 -3.08 9.02 48.63
C ALA A 516 -2.94 10.53 48.35
#